data_AF-A0A8J2M2B9-F1
#
_entry.id   AF-A0A8J2M2B9-F1
#
_cell.length_a   1.000
_cell.length_b   1.000
_cell.length_c   1.000
_cell.angle_alpha   90.00
_cell.angle_beta   90.00
_cell.angle_gamma   90.00
#
_symmetry.space_group_name_H-M   'P 1'
#
loop_
_entity.id
_entity.type
_entity.pdbx_description
1 polymer ?
#
loop_
_entity_poly.entity_id
_entity_poly.type
_entity_poly.pdbx_seq_one_letter_code
_entity_poly.pdbx_strand_id
1 'polypeptide(L)'
;LNGNDKKLLVGEFHELLSDETITEVFEQLAPRERARFSAINKHFYSLLHPWSDTNRITAHKVGIVIASDRHIFEVHNNTRNTDVNKLASALRSSPFIQKLVISSIDHIRTIPATAFDCLSNLRELTLPCDIFD
;
A
#
# COMPACT_ATOMS: atom_id res chain seq x y z
N LEU A 1 56.20 -17.19 3.83
CA LEU A 1 54.90 -17.32 3.14
C LEU A 1 53.84 -16.70 4.04
N ASN A 2 53.42 -15.50 3.66
CA ASN A 2 52.35 -14.73 4.29
C ASN A 2 51.01 -15.47 4.17
N GLY A 3 50.25 -15.49 5.25
CA GLY A 3 48.88 -16.01 5.28
C GLY A 3 48.13 -15.40 6.45
N ASN A 4 47.99 -14.08 6.41
CA ASN A 4 47.25 -13.31 7.40
C ASN A 4 45.75 -13.52 7.10
N ASP A 5 45.15 -14.54 7.72
CA ASP A 5 43.70 -14.75 7.67
C ASP A 5 43.01 -13.61 8.41
N LYS A 6 42.73 -12.54 7.65
CA LYS A 6 41.77 -11.51 8.04
C LYS A 6 40.41 -12.19 8.15
N LYS A 7 40.10 -12.68 9.34
CA LYS A 7 38.74 -12.91 9.80
C LYS A 7 38.02 -11.57 9.60
N LEU A 8 37.22 -11.47 8.54
CA LEU A 8 36.25 -10.39 8.40
C LEU A 8 35.36 -10.50 9.64
N LEU A 9 35.56 -9.58 10.58
CA LEU A 9 34.58 -9.31 11.61
C LEU A 9 33.35 -8.83 10.85
N VAL A 10 32.43 -9.77 10.59
CA VAL A 10 31.05 -9.46 10.26
C VAL A 10 30.59 -8.60 11.42
N GLY A 11 30.52 -7.29 11.17
CA GLY A 11 30.13 -6.31 12.17
C GLY A 11 28.86 -6.80 12.84
N GLU A 12 28.88 -6.79 14.17
CA GLU A 12 27.66 -6.91 14.95
C GLU A 12 26.75 -5.76 14.51
N PHE A 13 25.73 -6.07 13.70
CA PHE A 13 24.66 -5.13 13.41
C PHE A 13 23.80 -5.05 14.67
N HIS A 14 24.30 -4.33 15.66
CA HIS A 14 23.50 -3.79 16.75
C HIS A 14 22.71 -2.60 16.18
N GLU A 15 21.41 -2.57 16.49
CA GLU A 15 20.36 -1.65 16.00
C GLU A 15 19.62 -2.16 14.74
N LEU A 16 18.69 -3.11 14.95
CA LEU A 16 17.55 -3.24 14.03
C LEU A 16 16.75 -1.94 14.12
N LEU A 17 16.59 -1.24 13.00
CA LEU A 17 15.57 -0.19 12.88
C LEU A 17 14.21 -0.78 13.25
N SER A 18 13.41 -0.02 14.00
CA SER A 18 12.02 -0.39 14.28
C SER A 18 11.19 -0.41 12.98
N ASP A 19 10.09 -1.16 12.96
CA ASP A 19 9.18 -1.21 11.82
C ASP A 19 8.60 0.18 11.51
N GLU A 20 8.38 1.00 12.55
CA GLU A 20 7.99 2.40 12.43
C GLU A 20 9.05 3.22 11.69
N THR A 21 10.32 3.14 12.10
CA THR A 21 11.41 3.85 11.44
C THR A 21 11.62 3.39 9.99
N ILE A 22 11.49 2.09 9.73
CA ILE A 22 11.58 1.53 8.37
C ILE A 22 10.46 2.10 7.49
N THR A 23 9.25 2.22 8.03
CA THR A 23 8.09 2.79 7.34
C THR A 23 8.26 4.28 7.08
N GLU A 24 8.73 5.05 8.05
CA GLU A 24 9.03 6.49 7.88
C GLU A 24 10.07 6.73 6.78
N VAL A 25 11.15 5.94 6.75
CA VAL A 25 12.15 6.02 5.67
C VAL A 25 11.51 5.70 4.32
N PHE A 26 10.71 4.63 4.27
CA PHE A 26 10.02 4.21 3.06
C PHE A 26 9.05 5.27 2.51
N GLU A 27 8.38 6.02 3.39
CA GLU A 27 7.50 7.13 3.00
C GLU A 27 8.25 8.28 2.33
N GLN A 28 9.51 8.53 2.68
CA GLN A 28 10.32 9.58 2.07
C GLN A 28 10.86 9.21 0.68
N LEU A 29 10.81 7.93 0.31
CA LEU A 29 11.34 7.44 -0.96
C LEU A 29 10.41 7.74 -2.13
N ALA A 30 11.00 7.99 -3.32
CA ALA A 30 10.22 8.04 -4.54
C ALA A 30 9.62 6.64 -4.84
N PRO A 31 8.50 6.54 -5.59
CA PRO A 31 7.85 5.26 -5.88
C PRO A 31 8.80 4.18 -6.44
N ARG A 32 9.73 4.57 -7.32
CA ARG A 32 10.74 3.65 -7.89
C ARG A 32 11.72 3.11 -6.85
N GLU A 33 12.02 3.90 -5.82
CA GLU A 33 12.96 3.55 -4.75
C GLU A 33 12.26 2.70 -3.69
N ARG A 34 10.97 2.93 -3.46
CA ARG A 34 10.12 2.10 -2.59
C ARG A 34 10.13 0.64 -3.03
N ALA A 35 9.88 0.34 -4.30
CA ALA A 35 9.93 -1.04 -4.80
C ALA A 35 11.29 -1.73 -4.56
N ARG A 36 12.39 -0.97 -4.68
CA ARG A 36 13.75 -1.47 -4.39
C ARG A 36 13.95 -1.69 -2.89
N PHE A 37 13.46 -0.76 -2.08
CA PHE A 37 13.57 -0.81 -0.62
C PHE A 37 12.76 -1.98 -0.03
N SER A 38 11.53 -2.20 -0.50
CA SER A 38 10.72 -3.37 -0.14
C SER A 38 11.40 -4.69 -0.54
N ALA A 39 12.25 -4.71 -1.55
CA ALA A 39 12.92 -5.93 -2.03
C ALA A 39 14.25 -6.24 -1.30
N ILE A 40 14.71 -5.38 -0.38
CA ILE A 40 16.01 -5.53 0.30
C ILE A 40 16.09 -6.85 1.08
N ASN A 41 15.03 -7.22 1.79
CA ASN A 41 14.99 -8.45 2.56
C ASN A 41 13.53 -8.93 2.76
N LYS A 42 13.37 -10.17 3.27
CA LYS A 42 12.05 -10.78 3.49
C LYS A 42 11.16 -9.99 4.46
N HIS A 43 11.75 -9.35 5.47
CA HIS A 43 11.04 -8.54 6.45
C HIS A 43 10.46 -7.28 5.80
N PHE A 44 11.29 -6.54 5.06
CA PHE A 44 10.87 -5.34 4.32
C PHE A 44 9.89 -5.70 3.22
N TYR A 45 10.06 -6.87 2.60
CA TYR A 45 9.11 -7.38 1.63
C TYR A 45 7.76 -7.63 2.30
N SER A 46 7.69 -8.37 3.41
CA SER A 46 6.40 -8.57 4.09
C SER A 46 5.79 -7.27 4.62
N LEU A 47 6.64 -6.35 5.07
CA LEU A 47 6.22 -5.08 5.67
C LEU A 47 5.74 -4.07 4.61
N LEU A 48 6.36 -4.04 3.42
CA LEU A 48 6.24 -2.93 2.45
C LEU A 48 5.82 -3.34 1.03
N HIS A 49 6.02 -4.61 0.64
CA HIS A 49 5.84 -5.07 -0.75
C HIS A 49 4.43 -4.93 -1.33
N PRO A 50 3.33 -5.16 -0.59
CA PRO A 50 2.05 -5.30 -1.29
C PRO A 50 1.49 -3.98 -1.87
N TRP A 51 2.07 -2.82 -1.56
CA TRP A 51 1.42 -1.52 -1.84
C TRP A 51 2.36 -0.39 -2.28
N SER A 52 3.65 -0.67 -2.43
CA SER A 52 4.69 0.31 -2.79
C SER A 52 4.46 0.98 -4.15
N ASP A 53 3.92 0.22 -5.10
CA ASP A 53 3.68 0.65 -6.49
C ASP A 53 2.22 1.01 -6.76
N THR A 54 1.31 0.69 -5.84
CA THR A 54 -0.13 0.95 -6.03
C THR A 54 -0.36 2.45 -5.99
N ASN A 55 -0.63 3.04 -7.15
CA ASN A 55 -0.85 4.47 -7.30
C ASN A 55 -2.33 4.80 -7.53
N ARG A 56 -3.16 3.80 -7.84
CA ARG A 56 -4.57 4.01 -8.18
C ARG A 56 -5.48 2.92 -7.61
N ILE A 57 -6.59 3.33 -7.03
CA ILE A 57 -7.72 2.47 -6.69
C ILE A 57 -8.98 2.97 -7.37
N THR A 58 -9.73 2.07 -7.99
CA THR A 58 -11.05 2.35 -8.57
C THR A 58 -12.07 1.40 -7.97
N ALA A 59 -13.11 1.92 -7.32
CA ALA A 59 -14.19 1.14 -6.74
C ALA A 59 -15.46 1.32 -7.58
N HIS A 60 -15.94 0.21 -8.14
CA HIS A 60 -17.17 0.13 -8.92
C HIS A 60 -18.18 -0.78 -8.23
N LYS A 61 -19.43 -0.79 -8.70
CA LYS A 61 -20.50 -1.61 -8.11
C LYS A 61 -20.13 -3.10 -7.96
N VAL A 62 -19.42 -3.65 -8.95
CA VAL A 62 -19.08 -5.08 -9.03
C VAL A 62 -17.80 -5.47 -8.30
N GLY A 63 -16.99 -4.50 -7.84
CA GLY A 63 -15.71 -4.80 -7.23
C GLY A 63 -14.78 -3.58 -7.13
N ILE A 64 -13.52 -3.86 -6.80
CA ILE A 64 -12.46 -2.87 -6.73
C ILE A 64 -11.31 -3.27 -7.66
N VAL A 65 -10.74 -2.29 -8.36
CA VAL A 65 -9.53 -2.41 -9.15
C VAL A 65 -8.41 -1.66 -8.44
N ILE A 66 -7.31 -2.37 -8.21
CA ILE A 66 -6.09 -1.87 -7.59
C ILE A 66 -5.02 -1.88 -8.68
N ALA A 67 -4.48 -0.71 -8.99
CA ALA A 67 -3.57 -0.52 -10.10
C ALA A 67 -2.28 0.20 -9.70
N SER A 68 -1.23 -0.17 -10.41
CA SER A 68 0.07 0.48 -10.47
C SER A 68 0.43 0.73 -11.93
N ASP A 69 1.54 1.39 -12.19
CA ASP A 69 2.06 1.55 -13.55
C ASP A 69 2.48 0.22 -14.20
N ARG A 70 2.57 -0.87 -13.42
CA ARG A 70 3.10 -2.17 -13.86
C ARG A 70 2.06 -3.29 -13.83
N HIS A 71 1.04 -3.17 -13.01
CA HIS A 71 0.08 -4.25 -12.74
C HIS A 71 -1.31 -3.71 -12.45
N ILE A 72 -2.30 -4.52 -12.78
CA ILE A 72 -3.71 -4.29 -12.48
C ILE A 72 -4.25 -5.54 -11.80
N PHE A 73 -4.88 -5.36 -10.65
CA PHE A 73 -5.54 -6.41 -9.89
C PHE A 73 -7.01 -6.05 -9.71
N GLU A 74 -7.90 -7.00 -9.99
CA GLU A 74 -9.34 -6.80 -9.86
C GLU A 74 -9.92 -7.77 -8.82
N VAL A 75 -10.61 -7.19 -7.84
CA VAL A 75 -11.23 -7.93 -6.73
C VAL A 75 -12.74 -7.78 -6.84
N HIS A 76 -13.40 -8.88 -7.19
CA HIS A 76 -14.83 -8.92 -7.37
C HIS A 76 -15.59 -9.05 -6.05
N ASN A 77 -16.77 -8.45 -5.97
CA ASN A 77 -17.68 -8.58 -4.84
C ASN A 77 -18.42 -9.92 -4.91
N ASN A 78 -17.90 -10.93 -4.19
CA ASN A 78 -18.67 -12.16 -3.94
C ASN A 78 -19.74 -11.92 -2.86
N THR A 79 -20.98 -12.29 -3.16
CA THR A 79 -22.16 -12.23 -2.28
C THR A 79 -22.04 -13.06 -0.99
N ARG A 80 -21.00 -13.87 -0.85
CA ARG A 80 -20.78 -14.76 0.31
C ARG A 80 -19.91 -14.18 1.43
N ASN A 81 -19.24 -13.05 1.23
CA ASN A 81 -18.37 -12.43 2.24
C ASN A 81 -18.89 -11.03 2.57
N THR A 82 -19.75 -10.94 3.58
CA THR A 82 -20.42 -9.70 4.01
C THR A 82 -19.63 -8.86 5.01
N ASP A 83 -18.60 -9.43 5.65
CA ASP A 83 -18.09 -8.85 6.90
C ASP A 83 -16.88 -7.92 6.70
N VAL A 84 -16.22 -7.97 5.55
CA VAL A 84 -15.03 -7.13 5.28
C VAL A 84 -15.33 -6.15 4.17
N ASN A 85 -15.41 -4.86 4.51
CA ASN A 85 -15.44 -3.79 3.51
C ASN A 85 -14.10 -3.79 2.74
N LYS A 86 -14.10 -4.43 1.57
CA LYS A 86 -12.90 -4.63 0.73
C LYS A 86 -12.24 -3.32 0.33
N LEU A 87 -13.05 -2.28 0.08
CA LEU A 87 -12.53 -0.96 -0.24
C LEU A 87 -11.80 -0.38 0.98
N ALA A 88 -12.39 -0.45 2.17
CA ALA A 88 -11.74 0.02 3.40
C ALA A 88 -10.40 -0.69 3.65
N SER A 89 -10.36 -2.03 3.48
CA SER A 89 -9.12 -2.79 3.59
C SER A 89 -8.09 -2.40 2.55
N ALA A 90 -8.49 -2.18 1.30
CA ALA A 90 -7.60 -1.73 0.24
C ALA A 90 -7.03 -0.34 0.53
N LEU A 91 -7.85 0.60 1.00
CA LEU A 91 -7.39 1.96 1.34
C LEU A 91 -6.39 1.95 2.51
N ARG A 92 -6.71 1.24 3.60
CA ARG A 92 -5.78 1.12 4.76
C ARG A 92 -4.45 0.51 4.37
N SER A 93 -4.47 -0.39 3.40
CA SER A 93 -3.26 -1.05 2.97
C SER A 93 -2.51 -0.24 1.91
N SER A 94 -3.12 0.77 1.28
CA SER A 94 -2.54 1.55 0.18
C SER A 94 -2.34 3.04 0.53
N PRO A 95 -1.48 3.38 1.50
CA PRO A 95 -1.30 4.78 1.94
C PRO A 95 -0.73 5.71 0.85
N PHE A 96 -0.15 5.14 -0.21
CA PHE A 96 0.55 5.90 -1.26
C PHE A 96 -0.26 6.14 -2.53
N ILE A 97 -1.55 5.78 -2.54
CA ILE A 97 -2.38 6.02 -3.72
C ILE A 97 -2.44 7.51 -4.02
N GLN A 98 -2.32 7.83 -5.30
CA GLN A 98 -2.44 9.19 -5.81
C GLN A 98 -3.82 9.43 -6.40
N LYS A 99 -4.50 8.37 -6.86
CA LYS A 99 -5.81 8.44 -7.50
C LYS A 99 -6.80 7.46 -6.87
N LEU A 100 -7.89 7.99 -6.35
CA LEU A 100 -9.03 7.22 -5.86
C LEU A 100 -10.26 7.59 -6.69
N VAL A 101 -10.88 6.59 -7.30
CA VAL A 101 -12.14 6.75 -8.02
C VAL A 101 -13.19 5.87 -7.35
N ILE A 102 -14.27 6.46 -6.86
CA ILE A 102 -15.43 5.75 -6.33
C ILE A 102 -16.60 6.08 -7.24
N SER A 103 -17.13 5.06 -7.92
CA SER A 103 -18.19 5.25 -8.93
C SER A 103 -19.57 4.78 -8.46
N SER A 104 -19.69 4.29 -7.22
CA SER A 104 -20.94 3.78 -6.67
C SER A 104 -21.18 4.35 -5.28
N ILE A 105 -22.38 4.87 -5.03
CA ILE A 105 -22.77 5.44 -3.73
C ILE A 105 -22.80 4.40 -2.61
N ASP A 106 -23.02 3.12 -2.96
CA ASP A 106 -23.01 2.00 -2.00
C ASP A 106 -21.67 1.90 -1.24
N HIS A 107 -20.57 2.20 -1.93
CA HIS A 107 -19.23 2.20 -1.30
C HIS A 107 -19.08 3.36 -0.33
N ILE A 108 -19.60 4.54 -0.65
CA ILE A 108 -19.55 5.73 0.21
C ILE A 108 -20.37 5.50 1.49
N ARG A 109 -21.55 4.91 1.38
CA ARG A 109 -22.43 4.65 2.54
C ARG A 109 -21.87 3.63 3.52
N THR A 110 -20.99 2.73 3.06
CA THR A 110 -20.51 1.59 3.85
C THR A 110 -19.06 1.73 4.30
N ILE A 111 -18.30 2.66 3.71
CA ILE A 111 -16.90 2.85 4.05
C ILE A 111 -16.77 3.65 5.36
N PRO A 112 -16.05 3.14 6.37
CA PRO A 112 -15.82 3.90 7.59
C PRO A 112 -14.93 5.11 7.29
N ALA A 113 -15.20 6.24 7.95
CA ALA A 113 -14.40 7.46 7.80
C ALA A 113 -12.90 7.21 8.07
N THR A 114 -12.60 6.32 9.02
CA THR A 114 -11.22 5.92 9.37
C THR A 114 -10.48 5.17 8.25
N ALA A 115 -11.15 4.78 7.16
CA ALA A 115 -10.48 4.19 6.00
C ALA A 115 -9.63 5.19 5.22
N PHE A 116 -9.87 6.50 5.40
CA PHE A 116 -9.16 7.56 4.69
C PHE A 116 -7.96 8.12 5.49
N ASP A 117 -7.83 7.79 6.77
CA ASP A 117 -6.82 8.36 7.67
C ASP A 117 -5.38 8.15 7.18
N CYS A 118 -5.13 7.05 6.46
CA CYS A 118 -3.80 6.69 5.96
C CYS A 118 -3.47 7.26 4.56
N LEU A 119 -4.40 8.00 3.93
CA LEU A 119 -4.26 8.44 2.54
C LEU A 119 -3.58 9.81 2.43
N SER A 120 -2.34 9.92 2.88
CA SER A 120 -1.58 11.18 2.93
C SER A 120 -1.19 11.74 1.55
N ASN A 121 -1.19 10.91 0.51
CA ASN A 121 -0.68 11.26 -0.82
C ASN A 121 -1.74 11.35 -1.92
N LEU A 122 -3.03 11.39 -1.55
CA LEU A 122 -4.13 11.41 -2.51
C LEU A 122 -4.17 12.76 -3.26
N ARG A 123 -4.06 12.71 -4.59
CA ARG A 123 -4.04 13.90 -5.48
C ARG A 123 -5.33 14.05 -6.29
N GLU A 124 -5.91 12.93 -6.69
CA GLU A 124 -7.12 12.85 -7.49
C GLU A 124 -8.17 12.03 -6.76
N LEU A 125 -9.31 12.65 -6.47
CA LEU A 125 -10.48 11.99 -5.91
C LEU A 125 -11.65 12.18 -6.89
N THR A 126 -12.24 11.08 -7.32
CA THR A 126 -13.49 11.09 -8.08
C THR A 126 -14.56 10.39 -7.26
N LEU A 127 -15.68 11.07 -7.06
CA LEU A 127 -16.85 10.59 -6.32
C LEU A 127 -18.05 10.47 -7.27
N PRO A 128 -19.04 9.64 -6.94
CA PRO A 128 -20.24 9.55 -7.77
C PRO A 128 -21.04 10.85 -7.62
N CYS A 129 -21.68 11.30 -8.69
CA CYS A 129 -22.32 12.62 -8.74
C CYS A 129 -23.58 12.75 -7.88
N ASP A 130 -24.20 11.62 -7.54
CA ASP A 130 -25.41 11.47 -6.72
C ASP A 130 -25.12 11.50 -5.21
N ILE A 131 -23.88 11.83 -4.80
CA ILE A 131 -23.50 11.86 -3.37
C ILE A 131 -24.17 13.01 -2.58
N PHE A 132 -24.67 14.03 -3.26
CA PHE A 132 -25.29 15.22 -2.66
C PHE A 132 -26.82 15.26 -2.81
N ASP A 133 -27.40 14.24 -3.44
CA ASP A 133 -28.86 14.07 -3.63
C ASP A 133 -29.47 13.28 -2.46
#